data_AF-A0A2U2S3X9-F1
#
_entry.id   AF-A0A2U2S3X9-F1
#
_cell.length_a   1.000
_cell.length_b   1.000
_cell.length_c   1.000
_cell.angle_alpha   90.00
_cell.angle_beta   90.00
_cell.angle_gamma   90.00
#
_symmetry.space_group_name_H-M   'P 1'
#
loop_
_entity.id
_entity.type
_entity.pdbx_description
1 polymer ?
#
loop_
_entity_poly.entity_id
_entity_poly.type
_entity_poly.pdbx_seq_one_letter_code
_entity_poly.pdbx_strand_id
1 'polypeptide(L)'
;MYYPIWYDPTFFIFIVPALILGLIAQAVVQGRFNKYSQVRTLRGLTGAQAARAILDANGLVDVTIEETTGFLSDHYDPRTRTLRLSPQVARSPSIAAVGVAAHEAGHALQHASGYFPLQIRSAMVPAVQFGTWLGPLIIMAGILLEATMGAFRLGNTIAWLGVALFSLVVVFSFVTLPVELDASARARQLLRHYG
;
A
#
# COMPACT_ATOMS: atom_id res chain seq x y z
N MET A 1 -31.88 -22.86 0.13
CA MET A 1 -31.63 -23.23 1.53
C MET A 1 -30.41 -22.44 1.97
N TYR A 2 -30.54 -21.53 2.95
CA TYR A 2 -29.38 -20.81 3.49
C TYR A 2 -28.60 -21.80 4.35
N TYR A 3 -27.41 -22.19 3.91
CA TYR A 3 -26.50 -22.95 4.75
C TYR A 3 -25.75 -21.96 5.66
N PRO A 4 -25.52 -22.31 6.93
CA PRO A 4 -24.63 -21.52 7.79
C PRO A 4 -23.27 -21.34 7.07
N ILE A 5 -22.64 -20.16 7.17
CA ILE A 5 -21.33 -19.86 6.56
C ILE A 5 -20.30 -20.97 6.86
N TRP A 6 -20.35 -21.52 8.08
CA TRP A 6 -19.46 -22.60 8.52
C TRP A 6 -19.56 -23.89 7.69
N TYR A 7 -20.68 -24.10 7.01
CA TYR A 7 -20.94 -25.25 6.15
C TYR A 7 -21.02 -24.89 4.65
N ASP A 8 -20.63 -23.66 4.28
CA ASP A 8 -20.56 -23.23 2.88
C ASP A 8 -19.12 -23.27 2.39
N PRO A 9 -18.71 -24.32 1.64
CA PRO A 9 -17.34 -24.43 1.13
C PRO A 9 -16.99 -23.30 0.16
N THR A 10 -17.98 -22.71 -0.52
CA THR A 10 -17.74 -21.64 -1.50
C THR A 10 -17.21 -20.38 -0.83
N PHE A 11 -17.71 -20.06 0.38
CA PHE A 11 -17.25 -18.93 1.17
C PHE A 11 -15.75 -19.03 1.50
N PHE A 12 -15.30 -20.20 1.96
CA PHE A 12 -13.89 -20.43 2.30
C PHE A 12 -12.99 -20.44 1.06
N ILE A 13 -13.48 -20.94 -0.09
CA ILE A 13 -12.74 -20.93 -1.36
C ILE A 13 -12.39 -19.49 -1.79
N PHE A 14 -13.24 -18.50 -1.52
CA PHE A 14 -12.94 -17.10 -1.86
C PHE A 14 -12.09 -16.40 -0.79
N ILE A 15 -12.42 -16.57 0.50
CA ILE A 15 -11.76 -15.82 1.57
C ILE A 15 -10.36 -16.36 1.90
N VAL A 16 -10.21 -17.68 2.01
CA VAL A 16 -8.96 -18.26 2.55
C VAL A 16 -7.77 -17.95 1.65
N PRO A 17 -7.83 -18.11 0.30
CA PRO A 17 -6.72 -17.74 -0.57
C PRO A 17 -6.40 -16.24 -0.49
N ALA A 18 -7.42 -15.38 -0.46
CA ALA A 18 -7.24 -13.94 -0.35
C ALA A 18 -6.52 -13.53 0.94
N LEU A 19 -6.92 -14.11 2.08
CA LEU A 19 -6.26 -13.88 3.37
C LEU A 19 -4.82 -14.39 3.38
N ILE A 20 -4.59 -15.61 2.90
CA ILE A 20 -3.25 -16.21 2.83
C ILE A 20 -2.32 -15.35 1.97
N LEU A 21 -2.77 -14.92 0.79
CA LEU A 21 -1.98 -14.07 -0.09
C LEU A 21 -1.67 -12.72 0.56
N GLY A 22 -2.65 -12.10 1.23
CA GLY A 22 -2.44 -10.86 1.98
C GLY A 22 -1.40 -10.99 3.10
N LEU A 23 -1.51 -12.04 3.91
CA LEU A 23 -0.57 -12.33 4.99
C LEU A 23 0.84 -12.61 4.47
N ILE A 24 0.98 -13.39 3.39
CA ILE A 24 2.27 -13.66 2.74
C ILE A 24 2.86 -12.36 2.21
N ALA A 25 2.08 -11.54 1.49
CA ALA A 25 2.56 -10.27 0.95
C ALA A 25 3.07 -9.34 2.06
N GLN A 26 2.29 -9.19 3.15
CA GLN A 26 2.68 -8.40 4.31
C GLN A 26 3.96 -8.93 4.97
N ALA A 27 4.05 -10.24 5.19
CA ALA A 27 5.23 -10.87 5.79
C ALA A 27 6.48 -10.68 4.91
N VAL A 28 6.35 -10.80 3.59
CA VAL A 28 7.46 -10.61 2.65
C VAL A 28 7.93 -9.16 2.63
N VAL A 29 7.02 -8.17 2.60
CA VAL A 29 7.38 -6.74 2.63
C VAL A 29 8.10 -6.39 3.93
N GLN A 30 7.54 -6.77 5.07
CA GLN A 30 8.15 -6.53 6.38
C GLN A 30 9.50 -7.23 6.50
N GLY A 31 9.59 -8.51 6.08
CA GLY A 31 10.82 -9.28 6.13
C GLY A 31 11.94 -8.69 5.27
N ARG A 32 11.61 -8.24 4.05
CA ARG A 32 12.57 -7.55 3.17
C ARG A 32 12.99 -6.22 3.75
N PHE A 33 12.06 -5.39 4.21
CA PHE A 33 12.39 -4.11 4.81
C PHE A 33 13.32 -4.29 6.02
N ASN A 34 13.00 -5.21 6.93
CA ASN A 34 13.81 -5.49 8.11
C ASN A 34 15.21 -6.02 7.75
N LYS A 35 15.32 -6.87 6.72
CA LYS A 35 16.61 -7.38 6.25
C LYS A 35 17.47 -6.27 5.65
N TYR A 36 16.89 -5.44 4.77
CA TYR A 36 17.64 -4.42 4.02
C TYR A 36 17.78 -3.08 4.76
N SER A 37 17.07 -2.87 5.86
CA SER A 37 17.27 -1.71 6.75
C SER A 37 18.57 -1.81 7.56
N GLN A 38 19.10 -3.02 7.74
CA GLN A 38 20.40 -3.26 8.37
C GLN A 38 21.58 -3.10 7.41
N VAL A 39 21.32 -3.02 6.10
CA VAL A 39 22.37 -2.86 5.08
C VAL A 39 22.53 -1.38 4.78
N ARG A 40 23.66 -0.81 5.19
CA ARG A 40 23.97 0.60 4.96
C ARG A 40 24.24 0.91 3.49
N THR A 41 23.90 2.12 3.07
CA THR A 41 24.29 2.63 1.75
C THR A 41 25.77 3.01 1.74
N LEU A 42 26.44 2.84 0.59
CA LEU A 42 27.87 3.14 0.44
C LEU A 42 28.20 4.61 0.72
N ARG A 43 27.30 5.51 0.29
CA ARG A 43 27.44 6.96 0.47
C ARG A 43 26.91 7.47 1.81
N GLY A 44 26.34 6.59 2.65
CA GLY A 44 25.76 6.95 3.94
C GLY A 44 24.53 7.86 3.84
N LEU A 45 23.89 7.97 2.67
CA LEU A 45 22.72 8.80 2.44
C LEU A 45 21.49 8.23 3.16
N THR A 46 20.76 9.08 3.86
CA THR A 46 19.44 8.74 4.43
C THR A 46 18.34 8.74 3.37
N GLY A 47 17.19 8.14 3.66
CA GLY A 47 16.04 8.18 2.74
C GLY A 47 15.60 9.61 2.42
N ALA A 48 15.54 10.51 3.41
CA ALA A 48 15.17 11.90 3.17
C ALA A 48 16.18 12.63 2.25
N GLN A 49 17.49 12.39 2.45
CA GLN A 49 18.52 12.95 1.59
C GLN A 49 18.45 12.41 0.16
N ALA A 50 18.19 11.10 0.01
CA ALA A 50 18.02 10.48 -1.29
C ALA A 50 16.78 11.02 -2.03
N ALA A 51 15.64 11.14 -1.35
CA ALA A 51 14.44 11.74 -1.92
C ALA A 51 14.69 13.20 -2.35
N ARG A 52 15.33 14.01 -1.49
CA ARG A 52 15.66 15.41 -1.82
C ARG A 52 16.54 15.50 -3.07
N ALA A 53 17.61 14.70 -3.12
CA ALA A 53 18.52 14.67 -4.28
C ALA A 53 17.79 14.28 -5.58
N ILE A 54 16.90 13.28 -5.51
CA ILE A 54 16.08 12.85 -6.66
C ILE A 54 15.15 13.97 -7.12
N LEU A 55 14.43 14.61 -6.19
CA LEU A 55 13.48 15.66 -6.50
C LEU A 55 14.19 16.88 -7.11
N ASP A 56 15.31 17.31 -6.52
CA ASP A 56 16.12 18.44 -7.01
C ASP A 56 16.65 18.19 -8.41
N ALA A 57 17.17 16.98 -8.66
CA ALA A 57 17.68 16.60 -9.97
C ALA A 57 16.60 16.58 -11.08
N ASN A 58 15.32 16.51 -10.69
CA ASN A 58 14.18 16.54 -11.61
C ASN A 58 13.41 17.87 -11.56
N GLY A 59 13.98 18.92 -10.95
CA GLY A 59 13.38 20.26 -10.90
C GLY A 59 12.21 20.42 -9.92
N LEU A 60 11.97 19.44 -9.04
CA LEU A 60 10.87 19.41 -8.07
C LEU A 60 11.29 19.99 -6.71
N VAL A 61 11.84 21.20 -6.75
CA VAL A 61 12.28 21.94 -5.55
C VAL A 61 11.11 22.39 -4.67
N ASP A 62 9.90 22.47 -5.23
CA ASP A 62 8.67 22.87 -4.54
C ASP A 62 8.04 21.73 -3.73
N VAL A 63 8.47 20.48 -3.94
CA VAL A 63 7.97 19.32 -3.17
C VAL A 63 8.60 19.33 -1.78
N THR A 64 7.76 19.43 -0.75
CA THR A 64 8.20 19.39 0.66
C THR A 64 8.44 17.95 1.10
N ILE A 65 9.43 17.74 1.97
CA ILE A 65 9.67 16.43 2.61
C ILE A 65 9.37 16.57 4.10
N GLU A 66 8.48 15.74 4.60
CA GLU A 66 8.04 15.73 5.99
C GLU A 66 8.19 14.34 6.59
N GLU A 67 8.37 14.27 7.90
CA GLU A 67 8.27 13.01 8.62
C GLU A 67 6.83 12.73 9.03
N THR A 68 6.35 11.52 8.76
CA THR A 68 5.05 11.04 9.23
C THR A 68 5.21 10.24 10.53
N THR A 69 4.09 9.96 11.18
CA THR A 69 4.03 9.05 12.33
C THR A 69 3.80 7.61 11.86
N GLY A 70 4.36 6.65 12.59
CA GLY A 70 4.14 5.22 12.35
C GLY A 70 5.29 4.55 11.59
N PHE A 71 5.04 3.32 11.14
CA PHE A 71 6.00 2.46 10.48
C PHE A 71 5.52 2.15 9.06
N LEU A 72 6.39 2.33 8.06
CA LEU A 72 6.05 2.14 6.64
C LEU A 72 4.78 2.91 6.20
N SER A 73 4.61 4.11 6.74
CA SER A 73 3.53 5.04 6.40
C SER A 73 3.94 6.06 5.33
N ASP A 74 5.05 5.77 4.65
CA ASP A 74 5.63 6.58 3.57
C ASP A 74 4.63 6.75 2.42
N HIS A 75 4.46 7.98 1.95
CA HIS A 75 3.62 8.28 0.78
C HIS A 75 3.90 9.68 0.22
N TYR A 76 3.74 9.85 -1.09
CA TYR A 76 3.59 11.16 -1.72
C TYR A 76 2.13 11.60 -1.84
N ASP A 77 1.83 12.84 -1.44
CA ASP A 77 0.53 13.48 -1.59
C ASP A 77 0.55 14.53 -2.73
N PRO A 78 -0.14 14.27 -3.86
CA PRO A 78 -0.18 15.20 -4.98
C PRO A 78 -0.97 16.48 -4.68
N ARG A 79 -1.88 16.46 -3.69
CA ARG A 79 -2.73 17.63 -3.35
C ARG A 79 -1.94 18.71 -2.64
N THR A 80 -1.09 18.31 -1.70
CA THR A 80 -0.22 19.22 -0.96
C THR A 80 1.20 19.28 -1.50
N ARG A 81 1.53 18.45 -2.50
CA ARG A 81 2.89 18.24 -3.03
C ARG A 81 3.89 17.92 -1.93
N THR A 82 3.51 17.02 -1.04
CA THR A 82 4.31 16.65 0.14
C THR A 82 4.71 15.19 0.05
N LEU A 83 6.00 14.91 0.19
CA LEU A 83 6.55 13.58 0.32
C LEU A 83 6.74 13.28 1.80
N ARG A 84 5.93 12.37 2.34
CA ARG A 84 5.96 11.99 3.75
C ARG A 84 6.75 10.70 3.93
N LEU A 85 7.72 10.71 4.83
CA LEU A 85 8.56 9.57 5.13
C LEU A 85 8.43 9.15 6.59
N SER A 86 8.33 7.84 6.85
CA SER A 86 8.37 7.32 8.21
C SER A 86 9.74 7.56 8.84
N PRO A 87 9.87 7.67 10.17
CA PRO A 87 11.15 8.02 10.80
C PRO A 87 12.28 7.03 10.46
N GLN A 88 11.94 5.74 10.29
CA GLN A 88 12.87 4.68 9.91
C GLN A 88 13.36 4.83 8.47
N VAL A 89 12.59 5.45 7.59
CA VAL A 89 12.97 5.73 6.20
C VAL A 89 13.67 7.08 6.09
N ALA A 90 13.11 8.13 6.69
CA ALA A 90 13.66 9.48 6.63
C ALA A 90 15.10 9.56 7.16
N ARG A 91 15.36 8.91 8.31
CA ARG A 91 16.59 9.08 9.08
C ARG A 91 17.62 7.97 8.89
N SER A 92 17.23 6.81 8.34
CA SER A 92 18.13 5.66 8.24
C SER A 92 18.96 5.69 6.95
N PRO A 93 20.30 5.56 7.03
CA PRO A 93 21.16 5.45 5.85
C PRO A 93 21.27 4.01 5.36
N SER A 94 20.13 3.42 4.96
CA SER A 94 20.03 2.01 4.56
C SER A 94 19.46 1.83 3.16
N ILE A 95 19.75 0.68 2.53
CA ILE A 95 19.23 0.34 1.20
C ILE A 95 17.70 0.33 1.21
N ALA A 96 17.07 -0.21 2.26
CA ALA A 96 15.62 -0.20 2.37
C ALA A 96 15.05 1.23 2.44
N ALA A 97 15.62 2.08 3.30
CA ALA A 97 15.18 3.47 3.46
C ALA A 97 15.34 4.27 2.16
N VAL A 98 16.50 4.19 1.52
CA VAL A 98 16.76 4.86 0.25
C VAL A 98 15.85 4.32 -0.87
N GLY A 99 15.58 3.02 -0.90
CA GLY A 99 14.67 2.40 -1.86
C GLY A 99 13.22 2.88 -1.72
N VAL A 100 12.69 2.92 -0.50
CA VAL A 100 11.33 3.42 -0.21
C VAL A 100 11.23 4.91 -0.54
N ALA A 101 12.18 5.72 -0.09
CA ALA A 101 12.17 7.15 -0.35
C ALA A 101 12.27 7.48 -1.86
N ALA A 102 13.08 6.71 -2.60
CA ALA A 102 13.16 6.84 -4.05
C ALA A 102 11.87 6.40 -4.77
N HIS A 103 11.18 5.39 -4.26
CA HIS A 103 9.86 4.98 -4.77
C HIS A 103 8.81 6.09 -4.59
N GLU A 104 8.74 6.71 -3.40
CA GLU A 104 7.85 7.84 -3.15
C GLU A 104 8.20 9.07 -3.99
N ALA A 105 9.48 9.35 -4.20
CA ALA A 105 9.91 10.38 -5.13
C ALA A 105 9.47 10.04 -6.56
N GLY A 106 9.44 8.76 -6.94
CA GLY A 106 8.87 8.28 -8.19
C GLY A 106 7.41 8.70 -8.39
N HIS A 107 6.58 8.66 -7.35
CA HIS A 107 5.21 9.18 -7.42
C HIS A 107 5.16 10.70 -7.62
N ALA A 108 6.08 11.46 -7.00
CA ALA A 108 6.20 12.90 -7.25
C ALA A 108 6.57 13.19 -8.71
N LEU A 109 7.48 12.41 -9.30
CA LEU A 109 7.85 12.53 -10.72
C LEU A 109 6.69 12.15 -11.66
N GLN A 110 5.92 11.11 -11.32
CA GLN A 110 4.71 10.74 -12.05
C GLN A 110 3.68 11.88 -12.01
N HIS A 111 3.50 12.50 -10.85
CA HIS A 111 2.59 13.63 -10.70
C HIS A 111 3.04 14.83 -11.54
N ALA A 112 4.33 15.18 -11.47
CA ALA A 112 4.90 16.29 -12.24
C ALA A 112 4.82 16.09 -13.76
N SER A 113 4.94 14.85 -14.24
CA SER A 113 4.83 14.50 -15.66
C SER A 113 3.38 14.31 -16.14
N GLY A 114 2.39 14.45 -15.26
CA GLY A 114 0.98 14.25 -15.61
C GLY A 114 0.66 12.80 -15.94
N TYR A 115 1.35 11.83 -15.34
CA TYR A 115 1.19 10.40 -15.63
C TYR A 115 -0.27 9.94 -15.39
N PHE A 116 -0.98 9.65 -16.48
CA PHE A 116 -2.43 9.41 -16.45
C PHE A 116 -2.87 8.29 -15.49
N PRO A 117 -2.19 7.12 -15.41
CA PRO A 117 -2.56 6.08 -14.44
C PRO A 117 -2.50 6.54 -12.98
N LEU A 118 -1.62 7.49 -12.63
CA LEU A 118 -1.58 8.06 -11.29
C LEU A 118 -2.87 8.84 -10.97
N GLN A 119 -3.43 9.56 -11.96
CA GLN A 119 -4.69 10.30 -11.77
C GLN A 119 -5.86 9.35 -11.48
N ILE A 120 -5.93 8.23 -12.21
CA ILE A 120 -6.93 7.18 -11.96
C ILE A 120 -6.77 6.63 -10.54
N ARG A 121 -5.54 6.27 -10.13
CA ARG A 121 -5.24 5.83 -8.76
C ARG A 121 -5.75 6.84 -7.73
N SER A 122 -5.36 8.11 -7.87
CA SER A 122 -5.72 9.18 -6.93
C SER A 122 -7.22 9.39 -6.78
N ALA A 123 -7.99 9.22 -7.88
CA ALA A 123 -9.46 9.31 -7.84
C ALA A 123 -10.09 8.13 -7.09
N MET A 124 -9.47 6.94 -7.13
CA MET A 124 -10.00 5.72 -6.51
C MET A 124 -9.64 5.57 -5.02
N VAL A 125 -8.57 6.23 -4.54
CA VAL A 125 -8.06 6.07 -3.15
C VAL A 125 -9.16 6.12 -2.08
N PRO A 126 -10.11 7.08 -2.08
CA PRO A 126 -11.13 7.15 -1.02
C PRO A 126 -12.02 5.90 -0.98
N ALA A 127 -12.43 5.40 -2.14
CA ALA A 127 -13.28 4.21 -2.24
C ALA A 127 -12.53 2.94 -1.82
N VAL A 128 -11.26 2.82 -2.22
CA VAL A 128 -10.39 1.69 -1.88
C VAL A 128 -10.13 1.66 -0.37
N GLN A 129 -9.79 2.80 0.25
CA GLN A 129 -9.54 2.88 1.69
C GLN A 129 -10.76 2.44 2.52
N PHE A 130 -11.96 2.85 2.10
CA PHE A 130 -13.20 2.43 2.75
C PHE A 130 -13.37 0.90 2.67
N GLY A 131 -13.15 0.32 1.49
CA GLY A 131 -13.23 -1.13 1.28
C GLY A 131 -12.16 -1.93 2.04
N THR A 132 -10.92 -1.46 2.10
CA THR A 132 -9.81 -2.18 2.74
C THR A 132 -10.02 -2.34 4.25
N TRP A 133 -10.54 -1.31 4.92
CA TRP A 133 -10.81 -1.38 6.35
C TRP A 133 -12.15 -2.05 6.67
N LEU A 134 -13.21 -1.72 5.93
CA LEU A 134 -14.55 -2.23 6.23
C LEU A 134 -14.78 -3.65 5.72
N GLY A 135 -14.19 -4.06 4.59
CA GLY A 135 -14.41 -5.40 4.03
C GLY A 135 -14.16 -6.51 5.06
N PRO A 136 -12.95 -6.60 5.64
CA PRO A 136 -12.64 -7.59 6.67
C PRO A 136 -13.51 -7.46 7.93
N LEU A 137 -13.83 -6.24 8.36
CA LEU A 137 -14.71 -6.00 9.52
C LEU A 137 -16.14 -6.47 9.28
N ILE A 138 -16.69 -6.21 8.10
CA ILE A 138 -18.03 -6.62 7.68
C ILE A 138 -18.09 -8.16 7.56
N ILE A 139 -17.05 -8.78 6.97
CA ILE A 139 -16.91 -10.24 6.93
C ILE A 139 -16.96 -10.81 8.35
N MET A 140 -16.12 -10.28 9.24
CA MET A 140 -16.04 -10.74 10.62
C MET A 140 -17.36 -10.53 11.39
N ALA A 141 -18.01 -9.38 11.20
CA ALA A 141 -19.31 -9.09 11.81
C ALA A 141 -20.39 -10.07 11.34
N GLY A 142 -20.42 -10.41 10.05
CA GLY A 142 -21.36 -11.38 9.50
C GLY A 142 -21.17 -12.78 10.11
N ILE A 143 -19.93 -13.25 10.20
CA ILE A 143 -19.57 -14.53 10.83
C ILE A 143 -19.95 -14.53 12.32
N LEU A 144 -19.65 -13.45 13.03
CA LEU A 144 -19.94 -13.33 14.47
C LEU A 144 -21.44 -13.29 14.76
N LEU A 145 -22.22 -12.55 13.97
CA LEU A 145 -23.69 -12.50 14.10
C LEU A 145 -24.33 -13.87 13.89
N GLU A 146 -23.83 -14.64 12.94
CA GLU A 146 -24.24 -16.02 12.74
C GLU A 146 -23.89 -16.90 13.95
N ALA A 147 -22.64 -16.83 14.41
CA ALA A 147 -22.12 -17.67 15.48
C ALA A 147 -22.72 -17.37 16.86
N THR A 148 -23.05 -16.10 17.15
CA THR A 148 -23.46 -15.65 18.49
C THR A 148 -24.96 -15.42 18.63
N MET A 149 -25.62 -14.92 17.58
CA MET A 149 -27.03 -14.55 17.65
C MET A 149 -27.93 -15.52 16.88
N GLY A 150 -27.37 -16.55 16.24
CA GLY A 150 -28.13 -17.48 15.38
C GLY A 150 -28.81 -16.77 14.21
N ALA A 151 -28.36 -15.57 13.84
CA ALA A 151 -28.97 -14.74 12.81
C ALA A 151 -28.49 -15.17 11.41
N PHE A 152 -28.66 -16.45 11.06
CA PHE A 152 -28.03 -17.09 9.89
C PHE A 152 -28.24 -16.32 8.58
N ARG A 153 -29.46 -15.84 8.29
CA ARG A 153 -29.74 -15.10 7.06
C ARG A 153 -29.05 -13.74 7.01
N LEU A 154 -29.05 -13.02 8.12
CA LEU A 154 -28.47 -11.68 8.22
C LEU A 154 -26.95 -11.77 8.21
N GLY A 155 -26.37 -12.67 9.01
CA GLY A 155 -24.92 -12.91 9.10
C GLY A 155 -24.32 -13.30 7.75
N ASN A 156 -24.93 -14.26 7.05
CA ASN A 156 -24.52 -14.67 5.71
C ASN A 156 -24.59 -13.53 4.68
N THR A 157 -25.68 -12.73 4.68
CA THR A 157 -25.81 -11.57 3.78
C THR A 157 -24.72 -10.52 4.05
N ILE A 158 -24.47 -10.21 5.32
CA ILE A 158 -23.44 -9.25 5.72
C ILE A 158 -22.03 -9.77 5.34
N ALA A 159 -21.74 -11.05 5.59
CA ALA A 159 -20.44 -11.62 5.26
C ALA A 159 -20.15 -11.57 3.75
N TRP A 160 -21.12 -11.94 2.91
CA TRP A 160 -20.99 -11.84 1.45
C TRP A 160 -20.88 -10.40 0.94
N LEU A 161 -21.57 -9.44 1.59
CA LEU A 161 -21.37 -8.02 1.29
C LEU A 161 -19.92 -7.62 1.55
N GLY A 162 -19.34 -8.07 2.66
CA GLY A 162 -17.93 -7.83 2.98
C GLY A 162 -16.97 -8.48 1.97
N VAL A 163 -17.26 -9.70 1.52
CA VAL A 163 -16.50 -10.37 0.45
C VAL A 163 -16.57 -9.59 -0.87
N ALA A 164 -17.76 -9.10 -1.25
CA ALA A 164 -17.94 -8.31 -2.45
C ALA A 164 -17.13 -6.99 -2.39
N LEU A 165 -17.20 -6.29 -1.25
CA LEU A 165 -16.43 -5.06 -1.02
C LEU A 165 -14.92 -5.33 -1.07
N PHE A 166 -14.45 -6.39 -0.42
CA PHE A 166 -13.03 -6.76 -0.45
C PHE A 166 -12.56 -7.19 -1.85
N SER A 167 -13.41 -7.89 -2.61
CA SER A 167 -13.10 -8.28 -3.98
C SER A 167 -12.91 -7.06 -4.89
N LEU A 168 -13.70 -6.00 -4.70
CA LEU A 168 -13.50 -4.74 -5.41
C LEU A 168 -12.13 -4.11 -5.10
N VAL A 169 -11.69 -4.15 -3.84
CA VAL A 169 -10.33 -3.68 -3.46
C VAL A 169 -9.24 -4.46 -4.18
N VAL A 170 -9.39 -5.78 -4.30
CA VAL A 170 -8.45 -6.63 -5.04
C VAL A 170 -8.41 -6.25 -6.51
N VAL A 171 -9.58 -6.05 -7.15
CA VAL A 171 -9.66 -5.57 -8.54
C VAL A 171 -8.97 -4.22 -8.70
N PHE A 172 -9.22 -3.27 -7.79
CA PHE A 172 -8.57 -1.96 -7.83
C PHE A 172 -7.05 -2.05 -7.69
N SER A 173 -6.53 -3.00 -6.92
CA SER A 173 -5.09 -3.24 -6.79
C SER A 173 -4.44 -3.57 -8.13
N PHE A 174 -5.13 -4.32 -9.00
CA PHE A 174 -4.65 -4.59 -10.36
C PHE A 174 -4.65 -3.34 -11.24
N VAL A 175 -5.64 -2.47 -11.10
CA VAL A 175 -5.73 -1.21 -11.86
C VAL A 175 -4.62 -0.24 -11.44
N THR A 176 -4.25 -0.20 -10.17
CA THR A 176 -3.20 0.69 -9.65
C THR A 176 -1.79 0.12 -9.81
N LEU A 177 -1.66 -1.20 -10.05
CA LEU A 177 -0.37 -1.87 -10.15
C LEU A 177 0.61 -1.23 -11.17
N PRO A 178 0.19 -0.79 -12.37
CA PRO A 178 1.10 -0.12 -13.31
C PRO A 178 1.78 1.12 -12.72
N VAL A 179 1.08 1.88 -11.86
CA VAL A 179 1.61 3.06 -11.18
C VAL A 179 2.76 2.69 -10.25
N GLU A 180 2.56 1.64 -9.45
CA GLU A 180 3.56 1.15 -8.49
C GLU A 180 4.80 0.58 -9.19
N LEU A 181 4.60 -0.11 -10.31
CA LEU A 181 5.68 -0.67 -11.13
C LEU A 181 6.51 0.41 -11.81
N ASP A 182 5.87 1.44 -12.37
CA ASP A 182 6.56 2.59 -12.99
C ASP A 182 7.34 3.41 -11.95
N ALA A 183 6.75 3.69 -10.78
CA ALA A 183 7.44 4.37 -9.68
C ALA A 183 8.69 3.59 -9.23
N SER A 184 8.55 2.28 -9.08
CA SER A 184 9.67 1.38 -8.75
C SER A 184 10.75 1.33 -9.85
N ALA A 185 10.36 1.40 -11.13
CA ALA A 185 11.29 1.43 -12.25
C ALA A 185 12.11 2.73 -12.26
N ARG A 186 11.45 3.88 -12.07
CA ARG A 186 12.12 5.19 -11.94
C ARG A 186 13.07 5.22 -10.76
N ALA A 187 12.62 4.75 -9.60
CA ALA A 187 13.44 4.66 -8.40
C ALA A 187 14.74 3.88 -8.66
N ARG A 188 14.66 2.71 -9.30
CA ARG A 188 15.85 1.92 -9.65
C ARG A 188 16.79 2.65 -10.62
N GLN A 189 16.24 3.35 -11.61
CA GLN A 189 17.05 4.10 -12.57
C GLN A 189 17.78 5.26 -11.87
N LEU A 190 17.07 6.03 -11.05
CA LEU A 190 17.61 7.16 -10.31
C LEU A 190 18.68 6.73 -9.31
N LEU A 191 18.45 5.63 -8.59
CA LEU A 191 19.45 5.09 -7.65
C LEU A 191 20.71 4.55 -8.34
N ARG A 192 20.66 4.15 -9.60
CA ARG A 192 21.88 3.81 -10.37
C ARG A 192 22.68 5.03 -10.79
N HIS A 193 22.02 6.17 -10.97
CA HIS A 193 22.66 7.43 -11.36
C HIS A 193 23.16 8.23 -10.16
N TYR A 194 22.51 8.13 -9.00
CA TYR A 194 22.79 8.96 -7.81
C TYR A 194 23.24 8.18 -6.56
N GLY A 195 23.07 6.85 -6.51
CA GLY A 195 23.47 5.99 -5.39
C GLY A 195 24.88 5.45 -5.53
#